data_AF-A0A846B7Z6-F1
#
_entry.id   AF-A0A846B7Z6-F1
#
_cell.length_a   1.000
_cell.length_b   1.000
_cell.length_c   1.000
_cell.angle_alpha   90.00
_cell.angle_beta   90.00
_cell.angle_gamma   90.00
#
_symmetry.space_group_name_H-M   'P 1'
#
loop_
_entity.id
_entity.type
_entity.pdbx_description
1 polymer ?
#
loop_
_entity_poly.entity_id
_entity_poly.type
_entity_poly.pdbx_seq_one_letter_code
_entity_poly.pdbx_strand_id
1 'polypeptide(L)'
;VLELTQKYSYDKTHEAIQVYRTDEEKHPGVKVVYDQGAINLAGPVWLLQREDHPQFPSYQIDPAASRALLREKGWKTIVGFQTRNPIHRAHEYIIKCALEIVDGLFLHPLVGATKSDDIPAEVRMRCYEIMKDNYFPQDRVILAINPAAMRYAGPREAIFHALVRKNYGCTHFIVGRDHAGVGDYYGTYDAQHIFNEFEPGELGITPLKFEHAFFCEVTETMATSKTSPSTPEQRIHLSGTKVREMLRRGELPPPQFSRPLVAAELAKAMKEKS
;
A
#
# COMPACT_ATOMS: atom_id res chain seq x y z
N VAL A 1 5.02 8.86 27.36
CA VAL A 1 5.11 10.15 28.08
C VAL A 1 5.24 11.26 27.05
N LEU A 2 4.48 12.34 27.18
CA LEU A 2 4.61 13.56 26.37
C LEU A 2 5.14 14.67 27.27
N GLU A 3 6.26 15.29 26.91
CA GLU A 3 6.68 16.55 27.50
C GLU A 3 5.96 17.67 26.75
N LEU A 4 4.96 18.29 27.38
CA LEU A 4 4.13 19.31 26.73
C LEU A 4 4.89 20.64 26.61
N THR A 5 5.20 21.05 25.38
CA THR A 5 5.87 22.34 25.10
C THR A 5 4.91 23.38 24.56
N GLN A 6 3.85 22.98 23.85
CA GLN A 6 2.88 23.90 23.25
C GLN A 6 1.46 23.33 23.28
N LYS A 7 0.49 24.26 23.38
CA LYS A 7 -0.95 24.00 23.27
C LYS A 7 -1.56 25.04 22.36
N TYR A 8 -2.14 24.63 21.23
CA TYR A 8 -2.64 25.57 20.22
C TYR A 8 -3.93 25.07 19.56
N SER A 9 -4.78 26.01 19.15
CA SER A 9 -5.89 25.74 18.24
C SER A 9 -5.41 25.77 16.79
N TYR A 10 -6.15 25.13 15.90
CA TYR A 10 -5.81 25.05 14.48
C TYR A 10 -7.07 25.23 13.62
N ASP A 11 -6.87 25.71 12.40
CA ASP A 11 -7.92 25.81 11.41
C ASP A 11 -8.08 24.44 10.72
N LYS A 12 -9.12 23.71 11.13
CA LYS A 12 -9.45 22.38 10.60
C LYS A 12 -9.72 22.41 9.10
N THR A 13 -10.38 23.45 8.60
CA THR A 13 -10.71 23.58 7.18
C THR A 13 -9.43 23.85 6.38
N HIS A 14 -8.55 24.70 6.90
CA HIS A 14 -7.24 24.93 6.29
C HIS A 14 -6.43 23.63 6.21
N GLU A 15 -6.34 22.86 7.31
CA GLU A 15 -5.66 21.56 7.31
C GLU A 15 -6.31 20.59 6.31
N ALA A 16 -7.64 20.52 6.27
CA ALA A 16 -8.37 19.65 5.35
C ALA A 16 -8.00 19.93 3.89
N ILE A 17 -8.05 21.20 3.47
CA ILE A 17 -7.73 21.62 2.10
C ILE A 17 -6.26 21.34 1.78
N GLN A 18 -5.34 21.72 2.68
CA GLN A 18 -3.90 21.58 2.41
C GLN A 18 -3.41 20.13 2.44
N VAL A 19 -4.05 19.26 3.23
CA VAL A 19 -3.66 17.85 3.36
C VAL A 19 -4.38 16.98 2.32
N TYR A 20 -5.69 17.15 2.16
CA TYR A 20 -6.54 16.23 1.41
C TYR A 20 -7.02 16.80 0.08
N ARG A 21 -6.72 18.07 -0.24
CA ARG A 21 -7.19 18.80 -1.44
C ARG A 21 -8.71 18.97 -1.52
N THR A 22 -9.41 18.76 -0.40
CA THR A 22 -10.85 18.91 -0.27
C THR A 22 -11.18 19.19 1.20
N ASP A 23 -12.28 19.89 1.46
CA ASP A 23 -12.87 20.13 2.77
C ASP A 23 -14.17 19.33 2.99
N GLU A 24 -14.51 18.42 2.06
CA GLU A 24 -15.71 17.61 2.12
C GLU A 24 -15.63 16.54 3.21
N GLU A 25 -16.56 16.57 4.17
CA GLU A 25 -16.61 15.61 5.28
C GLU A 25 -16.78 14.15 4.81
N LYS A 26 -17.32 13.92 3.59
CA LYS A 26 -17.42 12.57 3.03
C LYS A 26 -16.05 11.94 2.73
N HIS A 27 -14.97 12.73 2.66
CA HIS A 27 -13.60 12.23 2.56
C HIS A 27 -13.15 11.64 3.92
N PRO A 28 -12.75 10.34 4.00
CA PRO A 28 -12.43 9.70 5.28
C PRO A 28 -11.38 10.42 6.11
N GLY A 29 -10.31 10.91 5.46
CA GLY A 29 -9.26 11.69 6.13
C GLY A 29 -9.72 13.06 6.64
N VAL A 30 -10.60 13.76 5.91
CA VAL A 30 -11.16 15.06 6.34
C VAL A 30 -12.08 14.85 7.53
N LYS A 31 -12.90 13.80 7.49
CA LYS A 31 -13.75 13.42 8.63
C LYS A 31 -12.95 13.24 9.91
N VAL A 32 -11.79 12.57 9.85
CA VAL A 32 -10.91 12.40 11.03
C VAL A 32 -10.46 13.76 11.58
N VAL A 33 -10.07 14.70 10.72
CA VAL A 33 -9.67 16.07 11.14
C VAL A 33 -10.84 16.82 11.78
N TYR A 34 -12.05 16.67 11.24
CA TYR A 34 -13.25 17.32 11.76
C TYR A 34 -13.74 16.71 13.08
N ASP A 35 -13.61 15.40 13.25
CA ASP A 35 -13.96 14.67 14.48
C ASP A 35 -12.91 14.88 15.60
N GLN A 36 -11.70 15.35 15.29
CA GLN A 36 -10.63 15.62 16.27
C GLN A 36 -10.97 16.78 17.22
N GLY A 37 -10.44 16.78 18.44
CA GLY A 37 -10.61 17.88 19.39
C GLY A 37 -10.04 19.22 18.90
N ALA A 38 -10.51 20.35 19.44
CA ALA A 38 -10.15 21.69 18.97
C ALA A 38 -8.71 22.14 19.29
N ILE A 39 -7.95 21.35 20.06
CA ILE A 39 -6.64 21.73 20.60
C ILE A 39 -5.62 20.64 20.30
N ASN A 40 -4.51 21.05 19.70
CA ASN A 40 -3.32 20.24 19.51
C ASN A 40 -2.34 20.44 20.67
N LEU A 41 -1.75 19.33 21.12
CA LEU A 41 -0.71 19.27 22.13
C LEU A 41 0.59 18.85 21.45
N ALA A 42 1.64 19.67 21.57
CA ALA A 42 2.92 19.41 20.93
C ALA A 42 4.05 19.33 21.95
N GLY A 43 5.04 18.49 21.61
CA GLY A 43 6.28 18.33 22.34
C GLY A 43 6.88 16.93 22.16
N PRO A 44 8.09 16.69 22.72
CA PRO A 44 8.76 15.40 22.61
C PRO A 44 7.99 14.25 23.27
N VAL A 45 8.12 13.05 22.69
CA VAL A 45 7.49 11.82 23.19
C VAL A 45 8.51 10.75 23.54
N TRP A 46 8.29 10.07 24.67
CA TRP A 46 9.00 8.87 25.06
C TRP A 46 8.02 7.69 25.08
N LEU A 47 8.28 6.73 24.21
CA LEU A 47 7.60 5.44 24.20
C LEU A 47 8.24 4.57 25.29
N LEU A 48 7.46 4.21 26.31
CA LEU A 48 7.95 3.41 27.44
C LEU A 48 7.94 1.92 27.08
N GLN A 49 6.76 1.42 26.76
CA GLN A 49 6.54 0.05 26.32
C GLN A 49 5.59 0.10 25.14
N ARG A 50 5.90 -0.69 24.12
CA ARG A 50 4.99 -0.98 23.01
C ARG A 50 4.59 -2.43 23.12
N GLU A 51 3.29 -2.67 23.12
CA GLU A 51 2.78 -4.03 23.03
C GLU A 51 2.98 -4.58 21.61
N ASP A 52 3.16 -5.88 21.54
CA ASP A 52 3.19 -6.57 20.26
C ASP A 52 1.83 -6.46 19.58
N HIS A 53 1.83 -6.49 18.25
CA HIS A 53 0.60 -6.43 17.47
C HIS A 53 -0.26 -7.65 17.83
N PRO A 54 -1.52 -7.46 18.25
CA PRO A 54 -2.33 -8.52 18.89
C PRO A 54 -2.56 -9.74 17.99
N GLN A 55 -2.52 -9.56 16.68
CA GLN A 55 -2.74 -10.62 15.70
C GLN A 55 -1.47 -11.04 14.94
N PHE A 56 -0.45 -10.17 14.86
CA PHE A 56 0.67 -10.34 13.91
C PHE A 56 2.02 -9.92 14.53
N PRO A 57 2.37 -10.45 15.72
CA PRO A 57 3.56 -10.02 16.45
C PRO A 57 4.85 -10.27 15.65
N SER A 58 4.94 -11.40 14.96
CA SER A 58 6.11 -11.80 14.15
C SER A 58 6.35 -10.90 12.92
N TYR A 59 5.33 -10.17 12.46
CA TYR A 59 5.44 -9.26 11.31
C TYR A 59 5.67 -7.81 11.73
N GLN A 60 5.62 -7.50 13.03
CA GLN A 60 5.85 -6.16 13.55
C GLN A 60 7.36 -5.89 13.64
N ILE A 61 7.93 -5.43 12.54
CA ILE A 61 9.35 -5.10 12.44
C ILE A 61 9.53 -3.59 12.56
N ASP A 62 10.46 -3.15 13.42
CA ASP A 62 10.82 -1.73 13.53
C ASP A 62 11.82 -1.27 12.48
N PRO A 63 11.89 0.04 12.16
CA PRO A 63 12.87 0.59 11.24
C PRO A 63 14.33 0.19 11.54
N ALA A 64 14.71 0.13 12.82
CA ALA A 64 16.06 -0.27 13.21
C ALA A 64 16.32 -1.77 12.93
N ALA A 65 15.34 -2.63 13.24
CA ALA A 65 15.40 -4.06 13.02
C ALA A 65 15.36 -4.40 11.52
N SER A 66 14.51 -3.73 10.74
CA SER A 66 14.46 -3.92 9.29
C SER A 66 15.80 -3.57 8.65
N ARG A 67 16.40 -2.43 9.01
CA ARG A 67 17.74 -2.06 8.50
C ARG A 67 18.83 -3.05 8.90
N ALA A 68 18.77 -3.64 10.10
CA ALA A 68 19.71 -4.68 10.50
C ALA A 68 19.55 -5.94 9.64
N LEU A 69 18.31 -6.41 9.45
CA LEU A 69 17.99 -7.55 8.61
C LEU A 69 18.42 -7.35 7.15
N LEU A 70 18.21 -6.15 6.60
CA LEU A 70 18.65 -5.80 5.24
C LEU A 70 20.17 -5.87 5.08
N ARG A 71 20.93 -5.39 6.08
CA ARG A 71 22.40 -5.48 6.09
C ARG A 71 22.89 -6.92 6.22
N GLU A 72 22.26 -7.72 7.08
CA GLU A 72 22.58 -9.14 7.25
C GLU A 72 22.41 -9.92 5.94
N LYS A 73 21.37 -9.60 5.17
CA LYS A 73 21.14 -10.15 3.83
C LYS A 73 22.09 -9.60 2.74
N GLY A 74 22.90 -8.60 3.06
CA GLY A 74 23.79 -7.94 2.09
C GLY A 74 23.05 -7.14 1.00
N TRP A 75 21.77 -6.81 1.20
CA TRP A 75 20.99 -6.05 0.21
C TRP A 75 21.41 -4.57 0.23
N LYS A 76 21.72 -4.02 -0.95
CA LYS A 76 22.10 -2.61 -1.12
C LYS A 76 20.95 -1.77 -1.65
N THR A 77 20.09 -2.39 -2.47
CA THR A 77 18.94 -1.76 -3.10
C THR A 77 17.67 -2.53 -2.74
N ILE A 78 16.67 -1.81 -2.24
CA ILE A 78 15.46 -2.41 -1.67
C ILE A 78 14.25 -1.62 -2.14
N VAL A 79 13.28 -2.30 -2.72
CA VAL A 79 12.00 -1.69 -3.10
C VAL A 79 10.95 -1.93 -2.02
N GLY A 80 10.32 -0.85 -1.55
CA GLY A 80 9.15 -0.93 -0.67
C GLY A 80 7.86 -1.03 -1.49
N PHE A 81 6.96 -1.94 -1.09
CA PHE A 81 5.61 -2.05 -1.66
C PHE A 81 4.55 -1.88 -0.58
N GLN A 82 3.76 -0.81 -0.70
CA GLN A 82 2.60 -0.53 0.15
C GLN A 82 1.36 -1.19 -0.48
N THR A 83 0.56 -1.87 0.33
CA THR A 83 -0.77 -2.34 -0.10
C THR A 83 -1.74 -2.42 1.08
N ARG A 84 -3.03 -2.27 0.78
CA ARG A 84 -4.14 -2.61 1.69
C ARG A 84 -5.04 -3.73 1.13
N ASN A 85 -4.75 -4.17 -0.10
CA ASN A 85 -5.53 -5.15 -0.84
C ASN A 85 -4.69 -6.43 -1.01
N PRO A 86 -5.33 -7.60 -1.25
CA PRO A 86 -4.62 -8.77 -1.74
C PRO A 86 -3.80 -8.47 -2.99
N ILE A 87 -2.69 -9.19 -3.15
CA ILE A 87 -1.83 -9.09 -4.33
C ILE A 87 -2.42 -9.99 -5.43
N HIS A 88 -2.94 -9.36 -6.48
CA HIS A 88 -3.36 -10.01 -7.71
C HIS A 88 -2.25 -9.92 -8.77
N ARG A 89 -2.49 -10.47 -9.98
CA ARG A 89 -1.48 -10.57 -11.05
C ARG A 89 -0.90 -9.21 -11.46
N ALA A 90 -1.70 -8.14 -11.44
CA ALA A 90 -1.24 -6.78 -11.68
C ALA A 90 -0.20 -6.31 -10.66
N HIS A 91 -0.46 -6.50 -9.36
CA HIS A 91 0.50 -6.19 -8.29
C HIS A 91 1.73 -7.10 -8.35
N GLU A 92 1.55 -8.40 -8.60
CA GLU A 92 2.65 -9.35 -8.78
C GLU A 92 3.60 -8.89 -9.90
N TYR A 93 3.05 -8.48 -11.04
CA TYR A 93 3.82 -8.03 -12.19
C TYR A 93 4.69 -6.81 -11.87
N ILE A 94 4.12 -5.74 -11.30
CA ILE A 94 4.88 -4.52 -11.00
C ILE A 94 5.95 -4.76 -9.92
N ILE A 95 5.66 -5.63 -8.95
CA ILE A 95 6.63 -6.05 -7.93
C ILE A 95 7.80 -6.80 -8.60
N LYS A 96 7.51 -7.74 -9.51
CA LYS A 96 8.54 -8.48 -10.24
C LYS A 96 9.38 -7.58 -11.14
N CYS A 97 8.76 -6.65 -11.86
CA CYS A 97 9.50 -5.66 -12.64
C CYS A 97 10.42 -4.80 -11.77
N ALA A 98 9.99 -4.43 -10.56
CA ALA A 98 10.86 -3.70 -9.65
C ALA A 98 12.01 -4.56 -9.12
N LEU A 99 11.76 -5.84 -8.83
CA LEU A 99 12.79 -6.80 -8.38
C LEU A 99 13.90 -7.04 -9.40
N GLU A 100 13.66 -6.85 -10.70
CA GLU A 100 14.71 -6.95 -11.72
C GLU A 100 15.84 -5.92 -11.56
N ILE A 101 15.58 -4.81 -10.86
CA ILE A 101 16.54 -3.71 -10.70
C ILE A 101 16.96 -3.48 -9.23
N VAL A 102 16.53 -4.33 -8.30
CA VAL A 102 16.90 -4.22 -6.87
C VAL A 102 17.25 -5.57 -6.26
N ASP A 103 17.93 -5.54 -5.11
CA ASP A 103 18.33 -6.76 -4.40
C ASP A 103 17.17 -7.44 -3.68
N GLY A 104 16.13 -6.71 -3.28
CA GLY A 104 14.97 -7.33 -2.64
C GLY A 104 13.77 -6.43 -2.41
N LEU A 105 12.69 -7.07 -1.99
CA LEU A 105 11.38 -6.50 -1.75
C LEU A 105 11.12 -6.40 -0.25
N PHE A 106 10.76 -5.21 0.21
CA PHE A 106 10.13 -4.98 1.51
C PHE A 106 8.61 -4.85 1.31
N LEU A 107 7.92 -5.99 1.36
CA LEU A 107 6.46 -6.06 1.26
C LEU A 107 5.86 -5.57 2.58
N HIS A 108 5.22 -4.41 2.54
CA HIS A 108 4.87 -3.66 3.75
C HIS A 108 3.38 -3.29 3.78
N PRO A 109 2.47 -4.27 3.85
CA PRO A 109 1.02 -4.04 3.88
C PRO A 109 0.55 -3.28 5.12
N LEU A 110 -0.55 -2.54 4.96
CA LEU A 110 -1.23 -1.87 6.06
C LEU A 110 -2.10 -2.86 6.83
N VAL A 111 -1.93 -2.90 8.16
CA VAL A 111 -2.70 -3.77 9.05
C VAL A 111 -3.42 -2.99 10.17
N GLY A 112 -3.37 -1.65 10.13
CA GLY A 112 -4.17 -0.78 11.01
C GLY A 112 -5.64 -0.70 10.63
N ALA A 113 -6.38 0.22 11.27
CA ALA A 113 -7.77 0.51 10.92
C ALA A 113 -7.89 0.87 9.43
N THR A 114 -8.58 0.00 8.69
CA THR A 114 -8.91 0.19 7.27
C THR A 114 -10.40 0.52 7.11
N LYS A 115 -10.84 0.79 5.87
CA LYS A 115 -12.24 1.08 5.59
C LYS A 115 -13.10 -0.16 5.92
N SER A 116 -14.35 0.06 6.34
CA SER A 116 -15.26 -0.99 6.82
C SER A 116 -15.61 -2.06 5.78
N ASP A 117 -15.41 -1.78 4.49
CA ASP A 117 -15.63 -2.65 3.35
C ASP A 117 -14.38 -3.45 2.92
N ASP A 118 -13.24 -3.28 3.60
CA ASP A 118 -12.02 -4.02 3.29
C ASP A 118 -12.06 -5.48 3.80
N ILE A 119 -11.39 -6.36 3.06
CA ILE A 119 -11.20 -7.79 3.43
C ILE A 119 -10.49 -7.86 4.78
N PRO A 120 -10.89 -8.74 5.73
CA PRO A 120 -10.25 -8.84 7.05
C PRO A 120 -8.73 -8.95 7.00
N ALA A 121 -8.03 -8.34 7.96
CA ALA A 121 -6.57 -8.30 8.00
C ALA A 121 -5.92 -9.70 7.94
N GLU A 122 -6.47 -10.67 8.67
CA GLU A 122 -6.02 -12.06 8.67
C GLU A 122 -6.04 -12.69 7.27
N VAL A 123 -7.14 -12.53 6.53
CA VAL A 123 -7.29 -13.05 5.16
C VAL A 123 -6.30 -12.37 4.21
N ARG A 124 -6.08 -11.05 4.36
CA ARG A 124 -5.08 -10.33 3.57
C ARG A 124 -3.67 -10.81 3.87
N MET A 125 -3.32 -10.98 5.15
CA MET A 125 -2.03 -11.52 5.58
C MET A 125 -1.81 -12.91 5.00
N ARG A 126 -2.82 -13.78 5.05
CA ARG A 126 -2.74 -15.10 4.44
C ARG A 126 -2.50 -15.04 2.93
N CYS A 127 -3.16 -14.11 2.23
CA CYS A 127 -2.89 -13.88 0.80
C CYS A 127 -1.44 -13.43 0.54
N TYR A 128 -0.86 -12.59 1.42
CA TYR A 128 0.54 -12.16 1.30
C TYR A 128 1.52 -13.31 1.55
N GLU A 129 1.27 -14.15 2.54
CA GLU A 129 2.03 -15.38 2.78
C GLU A 129 1.99 -16.32 1.56
N ILE A 130 0.80 -16.59 1.02
CA ILE A 130 0.64 -17.40 -0.19
C ILE A 130 1.48 -16.83 -1.35
N MET A 131 1.44 -15.51 -1.55
CA MET A 131 2.24 -14.86 -2.59
C MET A 131 3.75 -14.99 -2.35
N LYS A 132 4.19 -14.72 -1.11
CA LYS A 132 5.59 -14.86 -0.72
C LYS A 132 6.09 -16.30 -0.89
N ASP A 133 5.34 -17.28 -0.44
CA ASP A 133 5.80 -18.67 -0.33
C ASP A 133 5.73 -19.44 -1.66
N ASN A 134 4.83 -19.04 -2.58
CA ASN A 134 4.57 -19.80 -3.80
C ASN A 134 4.94 -19.05 -5.10
N TYR A 135 5.01 -17.71 -5.08
CA TYR A 135 5.08 -16.92 -6.32
C TYR A 135 6.23 -15.90 -6.36
N PHE A 136 6.98 -15.71 -5.27
CA PHE A 136 8.18 -14.90 -5.20
C PHE A 136 9.42 -15.73 -4.80
N PRO A 137 10.65 -15.27 -5.12
CA PRO A 137 11.87 -15.91 -4.62
C PRO A 137 11.99 -15.79 -3.10
N GLN A 138 12.25 -16.91 -2.41
CA GLN A 138 12.21 -16.98 -0.93
C GLN A 138 13.27 -16.11 -0.25
N ASP A 139 14.40 -15.92 -0.89
CA ASP A 139 15.55 -15.16 -0.39
C ASP A 139 15.49 -13.67 -0.74
N ARG A 140 14.44 -13.21 -1.43
CA ARG A 140 14.30 -11.83 -1.97
C ARG A 140 13.14 -11.03 -1.37
N VAL A 141 12.38 -11.59 -0.44
CA VAL A 141 11.19 -10.91 0.12
C VAL A 141 11.23 -10.88 1.65
N ILE A 142 11.05 -9.69 2.21
CA ILE A 142 10.70 -9.49 3.62
C ILE A 142 9.25 -9.02 3.68
N LEU A 143 8.43 -9.71 4.45
CA LEU A 143 7.05 -9.31 4.77
C LEU A 143 7.04 -8.72 6.18
N ALA A 144 6.56 -7.47 6.30
CA ALA A 144 6.36 -6.80 7.59
C ALA A 144 5.06 -6.02 7.56
N ILE A 145 4.42 -5.79 8.70
CA ILE A 145 3.23 -4.92 8.75
C ILE A 145 3.63 -3.45 8.89
N ASN A 146 2.88 -2.57 8.22
CA ASN A 146 2.94 -1.14 8.45
C ASN A 146 1.87 -0.76 9.49
N PRO A 147 2.25 -0.31 10.70
CA PRO A 147 1.31 0.06 11.76
C PRO A 147 0.65 1.44 11.53
N ALA A 148 0.85 2.07 10.38
CA ALA A 148 0.22 3.35 10.07
C ALA A 148 -1.30 3.22 9.89
N ALA A 149 -2.04 4.27 10.26
CA ALA A 149 -3.42 4.47 9.84
C ALA A 149 -3.45 5.08 8.44
N MET A 150 -4.41 4.67 7.61
CA MET A 150 -4.56 5.28 6.28
C MET A 150 -5.27 6.61 6.39
N ARG A 151 -4.76 7.64 5.70
CA ARG A 151 -5.36 8.98 5.65
C ARG A 151 -6.22 9.17 4.39
N TYR A 152 -6.02 8.33 3.38
CA TYR A 152 -6.60 8.44 2.06
C TYR A 152 -6.23 9.78 1.37
N ALA A 153 -5.07 10.36 1.70
CA ALA A 153 -4.68 11.69 1.24
C ALA A 153 -3.92 11.67 -0.11
N GLY A 154 -4.13 10.61 -0.90
CA GLY A 154 -3.62 10.45 -2.26
C GLY A 154 -2.16 10.90 -2.41
N PRO A 155 -1.87 11.98 -3.16
CA PRO A 155 -0.51 12.45 -3.40
C PRO A 155 0.32 12.72 -2.15
N ARG A 156 -0.22 13.44 -1.15
CA ARG A 156 0.54 13.72 0.08
C ARG A 156 0.86 12.45 0.85
N GLU A 157 -0.06 11.51 0.86
CA GLU A 157 0.17 10.22 1.51
C GLU A 157 1.17 9.34 0.73
N ALA A 158 1.32 9.52 -0.59
CA ALA A 158 2.37 8.88 -1.35
C ALA A 158 3.78 9.32 -0.91
N ILE A 159 3.98 10.62 -0.66
CA ILE A 159 5.22 11.16 -0.09
C ILE A 159 5.44 10.61 1.33
N PHE A 160 4.41 10.65 2.18
CA PHE A 160 4.48 10.09 3.52
C PHE A 160 4.88 8.60 3.49
N HIS A 161 4.26 7.80 2.63
CA HIS A 161 4.60 6.40 2.46
C HIS A 161 6.05 6.20 2.00
N ALA A 162 6.54 6.99 1.06
CA ALA A 162 7.93 6.92 0.61
C ALA A 162 8.91 7.22 1.76
N LEU A 163 8.66 8.27 2.55
CA LEU A 163 9.49 8.62 3.70
C LEU A 163 9.47 7.55 4.80
N VAL A 164 8.31 6.96 5.08
CA VAL A 164 8.22 5.79 5.97
C VAL A 164 9.11 4.66 5.44
N ARG A 165 9.05 4.35 4.14
CA ARG A 165 9.84 3.24 3.55
C ARG A 165 11.32 3.53 3.58
N LYS A 166 11.71 4.79 3.34
CA LYS A 166 13.08 5.26 3.54
C LYS A 166 13.54 4.97 4.96
N ASN A 167 12.74 5.29 5.97
CA ASN A 167 13.08 5.05 7.38
C ASN A 167 13.28 3.56 7.68
N TYR A 168 12.52 2.68 7.03
CA TYR A 168 12.67 1.23 7.11
C TYR A 168 13.85 0.66 6.29
N GLY A 169 14.57 1.50 5.53
CA GLY A 169 15.76 1.12 4.77
C GLY A 169 15.52 0.85 3.29
N CYS A 170 14.33 1.14 2.76
CA CYS A 170 14.08 1.04 1.32
C CYS A 170 14.82 2.15 0.57
N THR A 171 15.42 1.81 -0.58
CA THR A 171 16.03 2.77 -1.51
C THR A 171 15.08 3.18 -2.62
N HIS A 172 14.09 2.32 -2.92
CA HIS A 172 13.07 2.52 -3.94
C HIS A 172 11.67 2.37 -3.35
N PHE A 173 10.67 3.01 -3.95
CA PHE A 173 9.27 2.87 -3.53
C PHE A 173 8.33 2.80 -4.73
N ILE A 174 7.53 1.75 -4.82
CA ILE A 174 6.53 1.60 -5.88
C ILE A 174 5.37 2.56 -5.65
N VAL A 175 5.06 3.35 -6.69
CA VAL A 175 3.87 4.21 -6.73
C VAL A 175 3.06 3.83 -7.96
N GLY A 176 1.88 3.25 -7.73
CA GLY A 176 0.97 2.82 -8.79
C GLY A 176 -0.05 3.89 -9.18
N ARG A 177 -1.08 3.46 -9.92
CA ARG A 177 -2.30 4.23 -10.20
C ARG A 177 -3.12 4.45 -8.92
N ASP A 178 -3.72 5.64 -8.77
CA ASP A 178 -4.60 6.04 -7.65
C ASP A 178 -3.98 5.76 -6.26
N HIS A 179 -2.66 5.88 -6.14
CA HIS A 179 -1.95 5.49 -4.90
C HIS A 179 -2.47 6.29 -3.71
N ALA A 180 -2.89 5.57 -2.67
CA ALA A 180 -3.52 6.12 -1.48
C ALA A 180 -4.77 7.00 -1.71
N GLY A 181 -5.40 6.90 -2.88
CA GLY A 181 -6.62 7.63 -3.19
C GLY A 181 -7.89 7.01 -2.60
N VAL A 182 -8.97 7.79 -2.66
CA VAL A 182 -10.35 7.41 -2.34
C VAL A 182 -11.29 8.17 -3.27
N GLY A 183 -12.36 7.52 -3.73
CA GLY A 183 -13.31 8.12 -4.67
C GLY A 183 -12.63 8.75 -5.88
N ASP A 184 -13.12 9.93 -6.28
CA ASP A 184 -12.63 10.70 -7.44
C ASP A 184 -11.94 12.01 -7.02
N TYR A 185 -11.39 12.08 -5.79
CA TYR A 185 -10.75 13.31 -5.28
C TYR A 185 -9.38 13.61 -5.88
N TYR A 186 -8.74 12.63 -6.52
CA TYR A 186 -7.39 12.75 -7.03
C TYR A 186 -7.33 12.24 -8.47
N GLY A 187 -6.51 12.90 -9.29
CA GLY A 187 -6.21 12.43 -10.62
C GLY A 187 -5.47 11.08 -10.58
N THR A 188 -5.60 10.33 -11.67
CA THR A 188 -5.15 8.93 -11.78
C THR A 188 -3.66 8.72 -11.43
N TYR A 189 -2.83 9.72 -11.74
CA TYR A 189 -1.38 9.69 -11.54
C TYR A 189 -0.88 10.85 -10.67
N ASP A 190 -1.76 11.59 -9.99
CA ASP A 190 -1.37 12.73 -9.16
C ASP A 190 -0.37 12.32 -8.08
N ALA A 191 -0.52 11.12 -7.52
CA ALA A 191 0.40 10.56 -6.54
C ALA A 191 1.79 10.24 -7.10
N GLN A 192 1.94 10.13 -8.43
CA GLN A 192 3.23 10.03 -9.10
C GLN A 192 3.77 11.41 -9.47
N HIS A 193 2.90 12.35 -9.85
CA HIS A 193 3.27 13.70 -10.24
C HIS A 193 3.79 14.54 -9.08
N ILE A 194 3.27 14.38 -7.86
CA ILE A 194 3.76 15.11 -6.68
C ILE A 194 5.24 14.90 -6.40
N PHE A 195 5.83 13.78 -6.81
CA PHE A 195 7.28 13.57 -6.68
C PHE A 195 8.11 14.51 -7.57
N ASN A 196 7.51 15.14 -8.57
CA ASN A 196 8.18 16.12 -9.43
C ASN A 196 8.29 17.51 -8.76
N GLU A 197 7.66 17.71 -7.61
CA GLU A 197 7.78 18.94 -6.81
C GLU A 197 9.09 18.96 -5.99
N PHE A 198 9.88 17.88 -6.05
CA PHE A 198 11.13 17.71 -5.31
C PHE A 198 12.30 17.51 -6.27
N GLU A 199 13.47 18.01 -5.89
CA GLU A 199 14.69 17.82 -6.65
C GLU A 199 15.18 16.36 -6.57
N PRO A 200 15.91 15.86 -7.59
CA PRO A 200 16.48 14.51 -7.56
C PRO A 200 17.31 14.26 -6.29
N GLY A 201 16.89 13.28 -5.49
CA GLY A 201 17.55 12.89 -4.26
C GLY A 201 17.10 13.63 -3.00
N GLU A 202 16.27 14.68 -3.10
CA GLU A 202 15.79 15.47 -1.95
C GLU A 202 15.05 14.60 -0.92
N LEU A 203 14.19 13.69 -1.40
CA LEU A 203 13.48 12.75 -0.53
C LEU A 203 14.40 11.63 0.00
N GLY A 204 15.55 11.37 -0.62
CA GLY A 204 16.45 10.27 -0.30
C GLY A 204 15.85 8.87 -0.50
N ILE A 205 14.85 8.75 -1.37
CA ILE A 205 14.25 7.49 -1.83
C ILE A 205 13.72 7.70 -3.25
N THR A 206 13.94 6.72 -4.13
CA THR A 206 13.58 6.83 -5.54
C THR A 206 12.18 6.24 -5.81
N PRO A 207 11.21 7.03 -6.31
CA PRO A 207 9.91 6.50 -6.69
C PRO A 207 10.00 5.67 -7.98
N LEU A 208 9.40 4.48 -7.99
CA LEU A 208 9.18 3.65 -9.17
C LEU A 208 7.72 3.80 -9.62
N LYS A 209 7.52 4.59 -10.67
CA LYS A 209 6.21 5.01 -11.18
C LYS A 209 5.65 3.99 -12.19
N PHE A 210 4.71 3.16 -11.74
CA PHE A 210 4.07 2.14 -12.59
C PHE A 210 2.69 2.61 -13.08
N GLU A 211 2.42 2.38 -14.37
CA GLU A 211 1.09 2.56 -14.93
C GLU A 211 0.16 1.40 -14.55
N HIS A 212 -1.13 1.54 -14.89
CA HIS A 212 -2.10 0.47 -14.66
C HIS A 212 -1.72 -0.80 -15.42
N ALA A 213 -1.42 -1.87 -14.68
CA ALA A 213 -1.09 -3.17 -15.24
C ALA A 213 -2.35 -4.01 -15.48
N PHE A 214 -2.37 -4.73 -16.60
CA PHE A 214 -3.46 -5.59 -17.04
C PHE A 214 -2.90 -6.83 -17.73
N PHE A 215 -3.72 -7.87 -17.85
CA PHE A 215 -3.36 -9.01 -18.71
C PHE A 215 -3.77 -8.70 -20.15
N CYS A 216 -2.80 -8.74 -21.06
CA CYS A 216 -3.01 -8.54 -22.49
C CYS A 216 -3.32 -9.88 -23.15
N GLU A 217 -4.46 -9.96 -23.85
CA GLU A 217 -4.86 -11.19 -24.55
C GLU A 217 -4.05 -11.40 -25.84
N VAL A 218 -3.51 -10.33 -26.44
CA VAL A 218 -2.67 -10.41 -27.65
C VAL A 218 -1.30 -11.00 -27.35
N THR A 219 -0.69 -10.61 -26.23
CA THR A 219 0.66 -11.05 -25.85
C THR A 219 0.64 -12.14 -24.77
N GLU A 220 -0.55 -12.56 -24.33
CA GLU A 220 -0.81 -13.56 -23.29
C GLU A 220 -0.01 -13.32 -22.00
N THR A 221 0.27 -12.05 -21.68
CA THR A 221 1.17 -11.65 -20.59
C THR A 221 0.66 -10.43 -19.83
N MET A 222 1.19 -10.22 -18.63
CA MET A 222 0.97 -8.97 -17.90
C MET A 222 1.76 -7.84 -18.56
N ALA A 223 1.12 -6.69 -18.72
CA ALA A 223 1.71 -5.53 -19.36
C ALA A 223 1.08 -4.23 -18.82
N THR A 224 1.61 -3.10 -19.29
CA THR A 224 0.99 -1.77 -19.13
C THR A 224 0.75 -1.16 -20.51
N SER A 225 0.14 0.03 -20.56
CA SER A 225 0.02 0.82 -21.80
C SER A 225 1.37 1.13 -22.46
N LYS A 226 2.48 1.10 -21.71
CA LYS A 226 3.82 1.33 -22.25
C LYS A 226 4.36 0.17 -23.08
N THR A 227 3.88 -1.04 -22.86
CA THR A 227 4.50 -2.27 -23.39
C THR A 227 3.54 -3.16 -24.16
N SER A 228 2.23 -2.91 -24.09
CA SER A 228 1.22 -3.71 -24.78
C SER A 228 0.67 -3.00 -26.02
N PRO A 229 0.53 -3.71 -27.17
CA PRO A 229 -0.19 -3.18 -28.34
C PRO A 229 -1.72 -3.31 -28.24
N SER A 230 -2.24 -3.97 -27.19
CA SER A 230 -3.68 -4.27 -27.05
C SER A 230 -4.56 -3.02 -26.99
N THR A 231 -5.72 -3.07 -27.64
CA THR A 231 -6.83 -2.13 -27.37
C THR A 231 -7.47 -2.44 -26.00
N PRO A 232 -8.30 -1.55 -25.42
CA PRO A 232 -8.97 -1.80 -24.14
C PRO A 232 -9.79 -3.08 -24.09
N GLU A 233 -10.40 -3.48 -25.21
CA GLU A 233 -11.26 -4.67 -25.32
C GLU A 233 -10.46 -5.97 -25.28
N GLN A 234 -9.17 -5.92 -25.59
CA GLN A 234 -8.24 -7.06 -25.59
C GLN A 234 -7.47 -7.18 -24.27
N ARG A 235 -7.99 -6.57 -23.19
CA ARG A 235 -7.38 -6.54 -21.86
C ARG A 235 -8.31 -7.18 -20.86
N ILE A 236 -7.80 -8.13 -20.09
CA ILE A 236 -8.54 -8.67 -18.96
C ILE A 236 -8.36 -7.72 -17.77
N HIS A 237 -9.44 -7.02 -17.44
CA HIS A 237 -9.56 -6.18 -16.26
C HIS A 237 -10.87 -6.50 -15.52
N LEU A 238 -10.78 -6.73 -14.21
CA LEU A 238 -11.95 -6.94 -13.35
C LEU A 238 -12.00 -5.84 -12.29
N SER A 239 -13.14 -5.16 -12.19
CA SER A 239 -13.39 -4.24 -11.09
C SER A 239 -13.45 -5.00 -9.76
N GLY A 240 -13.06 -4.33 -8.67
CA GLY A 240 -13.14 -4.94 -7.34
C GLY A 240 -14.56 -5.39 -6.96
N THR A 241 -15.59 -4.70 -7.46
CA THR A 241 -16.99 -5.10 -7.28
C THR A 241 -17.29 -6.43 -7.96
N LYS A 242 -16.90 -6.59 -9.23
CA LYS A 242 -17.10 -7.83 -9.98
C LYS A 242 -16.34 -9.01 -9.35
N VAL A 243 -15.11 -8.78 -8.87
CA VAL A 243 -14.33 -9.79 -8.15
C VAL A 243 -15.05 -10.25 -6.88
N ARG A 244 -15.56 -9.31 -6.07
CA ARG A 244 -16.29 -9.65 -4.84
C ARG A 244 -17.59 -10.41 -5.13
N GLU A 245 -18.32 -10.04 -6.17
CA GLU A 245 -19.53 -10.75 -6.60
C GLU A 245 -19.24 -12.19 -7.00
N MET A 246 -18.21 -12.42 -7.83
CA MET A 246 -17.76 -13.77 -8.21
C MET A 246 -17.43 -14.61 -6.97
N LEU A 247 -16.61 -14.07 -6.06
CA LEU A 247 -16.18 -14.78 -4.86
C LEU A 247 -17.36 -15.13 -3.94
N ARG A 248 -18.36 -14.25 -3.80
CA ARG A 248 -19.59 -14.53 -3.02
C ARG A 248 -20.43 -15.65 -3.63
N ARG A 249 -20.43 -15.78 -4.97
CA ARG A 249 -21.06 -16.90 -5.67
C ARG A 249 -20.24 -18.20 -5.62
N GLY A 250 -19.06 -18.17 -5.00
CA GLY A 250 -18.13 -19.29 -4.98
C GLY A 250 -17.38 -19.50 -6.30
N GLU A 251 -17.44 -18.52 -7.22
CA GLU A 251 -16.70 -18.53 -8.47
C GLU A 251 -15.32 -17.90 -8.26
N LEU A 252 -14.28 -18.55 -8.80
CA LEU A 252 -12.92 -18.01 -8.73
C LEU A 252 -12.68 -17.03 -9.88
N PRO A 253 -12.03 -15.88 -9.63
CA PRO A 253 -11.51 -15.04 -10.70
C PRO A 253 -10.56 -15.82 -11.63
N PRO A 254 -10.48 -15.45 -12.91
CA PRO A 254 -9.61 -16.12 -13.87
C PRO A 254 -8.13 -16.04 -13.44
N PRO A 255 -7.29 -17.03 -13.79
CA PRO A 255 -5.87 -17.09 -13.41
C PRO A 255 -5.05 -15.91 -13.98
N GLN A 256 -5.53 -15.30 -15.07
CA GLN A 256 -4.98 -14.08 -15.65
C GLN A 256 -5.13 -12.88 -14.71
N PHE A 257 -6.17 -12.86 -13.87
CA PHE A 257 -6.42 -11.81 -12.88
C PHE A 257 -5.80 -12.13 -11.52
N SER A 258 -6.07 -13.31 -10.95
CA SER A 258 -5.58 -13.70 -9.63
C SER A 258 -5.03 -15.11 -9.63
N ARG A 259 -3.96 -15.34 -8.86
CA ARG A 259 -3.43 -16.70 -8.69
C ARG A 259 -4.50 -17.61 -8.05
N PRO A 260 -4.63 -18.88 -8.49
CA PRO A 260 -5.66 -19.78 -7.96
C PRO A 260 -5.63 -19.95 -6.44
N LEU A 261 -4.45 -20.04 -5.83
CA LEU A 261 -4.32 -20.15 -4.37
C LEU A 261 -4.83 -18.91 -3.63
N VAL A 262 -4.53 -17.72 -4.14
CA VAL A 262 -5.04 -16.45 -3.59
C VAL A 262 -6.56 -16.35 -3.80
N ALA A 263 -7.05 -16.72 -4.99
CA ALA A 263 -8.48 -16.72 -5.28
C ALA A 263 -9.27 -17.67 -4.36
N ALA A 264 -8.74 -18.86 -4.10
CA ALA A 264 -9.36 -19.85 -3.22
C ALA A 264 -9.42 -19.36 -1.76
N GLU A 265 -8.35 -18.74 -1.25
CA GLU A 265 -8.32 -18.15 0.10
C GLU A 265 -9.38 -17.05 0.24
N LEU A 266 -9.48 -16.17 -0.75
CA LEU A 266 -10.50 -15.11 -0.77
C LEU A 266 -11.92 -15.67 -0.85
N ALA A 267 -12.15 -16.73 -1.63
CA ALA A 267 -13.47 -17.36 -1.75
C ALA A 267 -13.89 -18.03 -0.44
N LYS A 268 -12.96 -18.70 0.24
CA LYS A 268 -13.19 -19.31 1.56
C LYS A 268 -13.66 -18.26 2.57
N ALA A 269 -12.93 -17.17 2.69
CA ALA A 269 -13.25 -16.08 3.63
C ALA A 269 -14.61 -15.41 3.36
N MET A 270 -15.05 -15.36 2.09
CA MET A 270 -16.36 -14.79 1.74
C MET A 270 -17.53 -15.72 2.06
N LYS A 271 -17.32 -17.04 2.00
CA LYS A 271 -18.34 -18.03 2.39
C LYS A 271 -18.58 -18.08 3.89
N GLU A 272 -17.54 -17.94 4.71
CA GLU A 272 -17.66 -17.96 6.18
C GLU A 272 -18.43 -16.75 6.75
N LYS A 273 -18.65 -15.71 5.94
CA LYS A 273 -19.43 -14.51 6.30
C LYS A 273 -20.86 -14.47 5.76
N SER A 274 -21.26 -15.45 4.96
CA SER A 274 -22.62 -15.55 4.37
C SER A 274 -23.49 -16.48 5.19
#